data_AF-A0A1H0BNF7-F1
#
_entry.id   AF-A0A1H0BNF7-F1
#
_cell.length_a   1.000
_cell.length_b   1.000
_cell.length_c   1.000
_cell.angle_alpha   90.00
_cell.angle_beta   90.00
_cell.angle_gamma   90.00
#
_symmetry.space_group_name_H-M   'P 1'
#
loop_
_entity.id
_entity.type
_entity.pdbx_description
1 polymer ?
#
loop_
_entity_poly.entity_id
_entity_poly.type
_entity_poly.pdbx_seq_one_letter_code
_entity_poly.pdbx_strand_id
1 'polypeptide(L)' 'MQISHPAGNGVAGWKHAVLHFLRLHMDATLQEVLDWAEEMERVRAALVLERGEFPGPS' A
#
# COMPACT_ATOMS: atom_id res chain seq x y z
N MET A 1 -14.04 2.76 7.60
CA MET A 1 -13.87 1.57 6.74
C MET A 1 -13.28 0.47 7.60
N GLN A 2 -14.06 -0.54 7.99
CA GLN A 2 -13.57 -1.65 8.81
C GLN A 2 -12.97 -2.70 7.87
N ILE A 3 -11.66 -2.92 7.93
CA ILE A 3 -10.97 -3.93 7.11
C ILE A 3 -11.06 -5.26 7.86
N SER A 4 -12.07 -6.07 7.55
CA SER A 4 -12.36 -7.34 8.24
C SER A 4 -11.47 -8.50 7.78
N HIS A 5 -10.71 -8.37 6.69
CA HIS A 5 -9.71 -9.33 6.23
C HIS A 5 -8.50 -8.60 5.63
N PRO A 6 -7.42 -8.37 6.41
CA PRO A 6 -6.21 -7.72 5.90
C PRO A 6 -5.62 -8.45 4.68
N ALA A 7 -5.63 -9.78 4.65
CA ALA A 7 -5.12 -10.58 3.53
C ALA A 7 -6.03 -10.57 2.28
N GLY A 8 -7.30 -10.15 2.38
CA GLY A 8 -8.29 -10.27 1.30
C GLY A 8 -8.20 -9.22 0.20
N ASN A 9 -7.33 -8.22 0.35
CA ASN A 9 -7.29 -7.03 -0.52
C ASN A 9 -6.01 -6.91 -1.38
N GLY A 10 -5.04 -7.83 -1.20
CA GLY A 10 -3.74 -7.82 -1.87
C GLY A 10 -2.93 -6.52 -1.74
N VAL A 11 -1.80 -6.42 -2.44
CA VAL A 11 -0.96 -5.20 -2.43
C VAL A 11 -1.77 -3.95 -2.79
N ALA A 12 -2.67 -4.04 -3.79
CA ALA A 12 -3.41 -2.87 -4.27
C ALA A 12 -4.33 -2.24 -3.21
N GLY A 13 -5.08 -3.05 -2.46
CA GLY A 13 -5.96 -2.52 -1.43
C GLY A 13 -5.21 -2.02 -0.19
N TRP A 14 -4.09 -2.65 0.15
CA TRP A 14 -3.20 -2.15 1.20
C TRP A 14 -2.51 -0.84 0.83
N LYS A 15 -2.01 -0.74 -0.39
CA LYS A 15 -1.44 0.49 -0.95
C LYS A 15 -2.44 1.63 -0.82
N HIS A 16 -3.70 1.40 -1.18
CA HIS A 16 -4.75 2.42 -1.03
C HIS A 16 -4.98 2.81 0.44
N ALA A 17 -5.13 1.84 1.35
CA ALA A 17 -5.40 2.10 2.76
C ALA A 17 -4.25 2.84 3.46
N VAL A 18 -3.00 2.42 3.22
CA VAL A 18 -1.80 3.03 3.80
C VAL A 18 -1.62 4.46 3.28
N LEU A 19 -1.70 4.68 1.97
CA LEU A 19 -1.53 6.02 1.39
C LEU A 19 -2.63 6.98 1.86
N HIS A 20 -3.87 6.51 1.99
CA HIS A 20 -4.96 7.31 2.55
C HIS A 20 -4.72 7.66 4.02
N PHE A 21 -4.25 6.69 4.82
CA PHE A 21 -3.88 6.92 6.22
C PHE A 21 -2.77 7.96 6.35
N LEU A 22 -1.66 7.80 5.61
CA LEU A 22 -0.52 8.72 5.64
C LEU A 22 -0.94 10.13 5.23
N ARG A 23 -1.74 10.27 4.16
CA ARG A 23 -2.27 11.57 3.74
C ARG A 23 -3.03 12.29 4.85
N LEU A 24 -3.90 11.58 5.57
CA LEU A 24 -4.71 12.17 6.63
C LEU A 24 -3.91 12.55 7.89
N HIS A 25 -2.82 11.84 8.17
CA HIS A 25 -2.09 11.96 9.44
C HIS A 25 -0.75 12.68 9.33
N MET A 26 -0.23 12.89 8.12
CA MET A 26 1.05 13.58 7.88
C MET A 26 0.91 14.89 7.11
N ASP A 27 -0.33 15.35 6.88
CA ASP A 27 -0.64 16.53 6.07
C ASP A 27 0.04 16.50 4.68
N ALA A 28 0.18 15.28 4.15
CA ALA A 28 0.93 15.03 2.94
C ALA A 28 0.23 15.62 1.72
N THR A 29 1.00 16.24 0.85
CA THR A 29 0.55 16.73 -0.45
C THR A 29 0.16 15.56 -1.36
N LEU A 30 -0.61 15.87 -2.42
CA LEU A 30 -0.93 14.86 -3.43
C LEU A 30 0.33 14.30 -4.11
N GLN A 31 1.36 15.14 -4.30
CA GLN A 31 2.61 14.71 -4.93
C GLN A 31 3.33 13.67 -4.07
N GLU A 32 3.49 13.92 -2.77
CA GLU A 32 4.13 12.96 -1.85
C GLU A 32 3.40 11.62 -1.83
N VAL A 33 2.07 11.64 -1.87
CA VAL A 33 1.25 10.42 -1.94
C VAL A 33 1.51 9.65 -3.25
N LEU A 34 1.67 10.33 -4.38
CA LEU A 34 1.99 9.70 -5.66
C LEU A 34 3.41 9.12 -5.66
N ASP A 35 4.38 9.83 -5.08
CA ASP A 35 5.76 9.38 -4.97
C ASP A 35 5.86 8.11 -4.12
N TRP A 36 5.16 8.05 -2.98
CA TRP A 36 5.07 6.85 -2.15
C TRP A 36 4.35 5.71 -2.88
N ALA A 37 3.30 6.01 -3.65
CA ALA A 37 2.62 5.00 -4.45
C ALA A 37 3.58 4.36 -5.46
N GLU A 38 4.46 5.14 -6.08
CA GLU A 38 5.47 4.64 -7.00
C GLU A 38 6.53 3.80 -6.27
N GLU A 39 7.01 4.27 -5.12
CA GLU A 39 8.00 3.53 -4.31
C GLU A 39 7.46 2.18 -3.84
N MET A 40 6.20 2.12 -3.39
CA MET A 40 5.56 0.85 -3.01
C MET A 40 5.45 -0.13 -4.20
N GLU A 41 5.30 0.37 -5.42
CA GLU A 41 5.31 -0.48 -6.63
C GLU A 41 6.71 -1.03 -6.92
N ARG A 42 7.76 -0.21 -6.74
CA ARG A 42 9.15 -0.65 -6.84
C ARG A 42 9.46 -1.74 -5.80
N VAL A 43 9.03 -1.56 -4.56
CA VAL A 43 9.17 -2.57 -3.49
C VAL A 43 8.42 -3.86 -3.84
N ARG A 44 7.17 -3.76 -4.33
CA ARG A 44 6.40 -4.94 -4.78
C ARG A 44 7.17 -5.72 -5.84
N ALA A 45 7.72 -5.03 -6.83
CA ALA A 45 8.48 -5.65 -7.91
C ALA A 45 9.78 -6.29 -7.40
N ALA A 46 10.52 -5.62 -6.51
CA ALA A 46 11.75 -6.14 -5.91
C ALA A 46 11.53 -7.41 -5.08
N LEU A 47 10.36 -7.51 -4.43
CA LEU A 47 9.94 -8.67 -3.65
C LEU A 47 9.25 -9.76 -4.48
N VAL A 48 9.10 -9.57 -5.79
CA VAL A 48 8.44 -10.51 -6.72
C VAL A 48 7.03 -10.89 -6.25
N LEU A 49 6.33 -9.96 -5.60
CA LEU A 49 4.97 -10.19 -5.12
C LEU A 49 3.99 -10.09 -6.27
N GLU A 50 3.09 -11.05 -6.45
CA GLU A 50 2.00 -10.88 -7.39
C GLU A 50 1.08 -9.71 -6.97
N ARG A 51 0.33 -9.14 -7.93
CA ARG A 51 -0.48 -7.94 -7.71
C ARG A 51 -1.52 -8.11 -6.58
N GLY A 52 -1.96 -9.34 -6.35
CA GLY A 52 -2.89 -9.74 -5.30
C GLY A 52 -2.25 -10.33 -4.05
N GLU A 53 -0.94 -10.58 -4.04
CA GLU A 53 -0.25 -11.13 -2.88
C GLU A 53 0.01 -10.05 -1.83
N PHE A 54 0.33 -10.47 -0.63
CA PHE A 54 0.80 -9.59 0.44
C PHE A 54 1.96 -10.28 1.12
N PRO A 55 3.05 -9.57 1.49
CA PRO A 55 4.17 -10.21 2.16
C PRO A 55 3.69 -10.78 3.49
N GLY A 56 3.69 -12.11 3.58
CA GLY A 56 3.46 -12.81 4.84
C GLY A 56 4.70 -12.73 5.72
N PRO A 57 4.53 -12.78 7.06
CA PRO A 57 5.67 -13.00 7.93
C PRO A 57 6.33 -14.35 7.59
N SER A 58 7.66 -14.36 7.56
CA SER A 58 8.51 -15.56 7.47
C SER A 58 8.61 -16.29 8.79
#